data_AF-A0A358U8J1-F1
#
_entry.id   AF-A0A358U8J1-F1
#
_cell.length_a   1.000
_cell.length_b   1.000
_cell.length_c   1.000
_cell.angle_alpha   90.00
_cell.angle_beta   90.00
_cell.angle_gamma   90.00
#
_symmetry.space_group_name_H-M   'P 1'
#
loop_
_entity.id
_entity.type
_entity.pdbx_description
1 polymer ?
#
loop_
_entity_poly.entity_id
_entity_poly.type
_entity_poly.pdbx_seq_one_letter_code
_entity_poly.pdbx_strand_id
1 'polypeptide(L)' 'SIDFPHNSEACKLRNFRKTLEHDAIQACIETCGENMTQVAKELGISRATLYRQFKG' A
#
# COMPACT_ATOMS: atom_id res chain seq x y z
N SER A 1 2.73 3.42 37.79
CA SER A 1 2.63 2.88 36.42
C SER A 1 3.34 3.82 35.48
N ILE A 2 4.38 3.35 34.81
CA ILE A 2 5.02 4.13 33.75
C ILE A 2 4.18 3.82 32.49
N ASP A 3 3.29 4.73 32.13
CA ASP A 3 2.69 4.75 30.80
C ASP A 3 3.84 5.03 29.82
N PHE A 4 4.46 3.97 29.32
CA PHE A 4 5.27 4.09 28.12
C PHE A 4 4.33 4.58 27.03
N PRO A 5 4.63 5.69 26.32
CA PRO A 5 3.86 6.09 25.16
C PRO A 5 4.13 5.07 24.07
N HIS A 6 3.48 3.92 24.17
CA HIS A 6 3.40 2.99 23.09
C HIS A 6 2.70 3.78 21.97
N ASN A 7 3.47 4.05 20.92
CA ASN A 7 2.98 3.93 19.56
C ASN A 7 2.34 5.17 18.91
N SER A 8 2.68 6.41 19.30
CA SER A 8 2.23 7.58 18.51
C SER A 8 2.98 7.69 17.17
N GLU A 9 4.31 7.78 17.20
CA GLU A 9 5.13 7.95 15.99
C GLU A 9 5.17 6.69 15.11
N ALA A 10 5.24 5.50 15.72
CA ALA A 10 5.22 4.25 14.97
C ALA A 10 3.87 4.03 14.24
N CYS A 11 2.73 4.42 14.82
CA CYS A 11 1.45 4.45 14.10
C CYS A 11 1.46 5.46 12.96
N LYS A 12 1.98 6.67 13.16
CA LYS A 12 2.08 7.70 12.11
C LYS A 12 2.91 7.21 10.93
N LEU A 13 4.09 6.66 11.21
CA LEU A 13 4.98 6.09 10.18
C LEU A 13 4.31 4.93 9.42
N ARG A 14 3.60 4.05 10.13
CA ARG A 14 2.86 2.95 9.50
C ARG A 14 1.77 3.47 8.56
N ASN A 15 1.02 4.49 8.98
CA ASN A 15 -0.04 5.07 8.16
C ASN A 15 0.55 5.81 6.95
N PHE A 16 1.62 6.58 7.17
CA PHE A 16 2.32 7.27 6.09
C PHE A 16 2.85 6.28 5.03
N ARG A 17 3.46 5.17 5.47
CA ARG A 17 3.89 4.10 4.56
C ARG A 17 2.72 3.54 3.75
N LYS A 18 1.57 3.28 4.38
CA LYS A 18 0.38 2.79 3.67
C LYS A 18 -0.13 3.79 2.62
N THR A 19 -0.11 5.09 2.93
CA THR A 19 -0.51 6.13 1.96
C THR A 19 0.44 6.13 0.77
N LEU A 20 1.76 6.12 1.00
CA LEU A 20 2.74 6.06 -0.08
C LEU A 20 2.63 4.79 -0.94
N GLU A 21 2.42 3.63 -0.30
CA GLU A 21 2.17 2.37 -1.00
C GLU A 21 0.92 2.46 -1.87
N HIS A 22 -0.16 3.06 -1.35
CA HIS A 22 -1.40 3.25 -2.10
C HIS A 22 -1.19 4.18 -3.30
N ASP A 23 -0.55 5.33 -3.11
CA ASP A 23 -0.31 6.31 -4.20
C ASP A 23 0.52 5.71 -5.33
N ALA A 24 1.56 4.92 -5.00
CA ALA A 24 2.40 4.25 -5.98
C ALA A 24 1.62 3.21 -6.82
N ILE A 25 0.75 2.43 -6.17
CA ILE A 25 -0.09 1.45 -6.85
C ILE A 25 -1.12 2.16 -7.73
N GLN A 26 -1.77 3.22 -7.24
CA GLN A 26 -2.75 4.00 -8.01
C GLN A 26 -2.13 4.59 -9.29
N ALA A 27 -0.94 5.19 -9.19
CA ALA A 27 -0.21 5.70 -10.35
C ALA A 27 0.11 4.60 -11.37
N CYS A 28 0.46 3.40 -10.89
CA CYS A 28 0.72 2.25 -11.74
C CYS A 28 -0.57 1.76 -12.44
N ILE A 29 -1.71 1.74 -11.74
CA ILE A 29 -3.03 1.41 -12.29
C ILE A 29 -3.40 2.36 -13.44
N GLU A 30 -3.24 3.66 -13.23
CA GLU A 30 -3.52 4.69 -14.24
C GLU A 30 -2.62 4.54 -15.47
N THR A 31 -1.32 4.30 -15.25
CA THR A 31 -0.34 4.09 -16.32
C THR A 31 -0.62 2.81 -17.13
N CYS A 32 -1.10 1.75 -16.47
CA CYS A 32 -1.40 0.47 -17.10
C CYS A 32 -2.82 0.37 -17.66
N GLY A 33 -3.61 1.45 -17.65
CA GLY A 33 -5.00 1.44 -18.12
C GLY A 33 -5.88 0.42 -17.39
N GLU A 34 -5.74 0.35 -16.06
CA GLU A 34 -6.48 -0.59 -15.20
C GLU A 34 -6.20 -2.08 -15.44
N ASN A 35 -5.15 -2.42 -16.21
CA ASN A 35 -4.74 -3.81 -16.39
C ASN A 35 -4.01 -4.35 -15.15
N MET A 36 -4.78 -4.91 -14.21
CA MET A 36 -4.28 -5.43 -12.93
C MET A 36 -3.20 -6.52 -13.06
N THR A 37 -3.17 -7.27 -14.17
CA THR A 37 -2.12 -8.27 -14.40
C THR A 37 -0.79 -7.59 -14.73
N GLN A 38 -0.82 -6.51 -15.52
CA GLN A 38 0.36 -5.70 -15.83
C GLN A 38 0.83 -4.92 -14.60
N VAL A 39 -0.10 -4.30 -13.86
CA VAL A 39 0.20 -3.60 -12.59
C VAL A 39 0.94 -4.51 -11.60
N ALA A 40 0.43 -5.72 -11.38
CA ALA A 40 1.07 -6.69 -10.48
C ALA A 40 2.48 -7.09 -10.95
N LYS A 41 2.68 -7.22 -12.27
CA LYS A 41 3.99 -7.51 -12.86
C LYS A 41 4.97 -6.34 -12.65
N GLU A 42 4.53 -5.12 -12.89
CA GLU A 42 5.36 -3.91 -12.77
C GLU A 42 5.75 -3.61 -11.33
N LEU A 43 4.85 -3.88 -10.39
CA LEU A 43 5.10 -3.74 -8.96
C LEU A 43 5.85 -4.94 -8.35
N GLY A 44 6.04 -6.03 -9.11
CA GLY A 44 6.68 -7.24 -8.61
C GLY A 44 5.92 -7.95 -7.49
N ILE A 45 4.59 -7.77 -7.41
CA ILE A 45 3.73 -8.38 -6.39
C ILE A 45 2.75 -9.38 -7.01
N SER A 46 2.20 -10.27 -6.18
CA SER A 46 1.13 -11.15 -6.66
C SER A 46 -0.16 -10.38 -6.91
N ARG A 47 -0.95 -10.78 -7.92
CA ARG A 47 -2.29 -10.23 -8.16
C ARG A 47 -3.20 -10.35 -6.93
N ALA A 48 -3.07 -11.44 -6.17
CA ALA A 48 -3.83 -11.64 -4.94
C ALA A 48 -3.48 -10.59 -3.87
N THR A 49 -2.20 -10.23 -3.75
CA THR A 49 -1.73 -9.15 -2.86
C THR A 49 -2.31 -7.81 -3.29
N LEU A 50 -2.25 -7.51 -4.60
CA LEU A 50 -2.80 -6.28 -5.17
C LEU A 50 -4.31 -6.14 -4.85
N TYR A 51 -5.11 -7.18 -5.12
CA TYR A 51 -6.55 -7.15 -4.82
C TYR A 51 -6.85 -6.99 -3.32
N ARG A 52 -6.08 -7.62 -2.43
CA ARG A 52 -6.26 -7.46 -0.98
C ARG A 52 -5.95 -6.06 -0.47
N GLN A 53 -5.01 -5.36 -1.11
CA GLN A 53 -4.62 -4.01 -0.70
C GLN A 53 -5.52 -2.92 -1.28
N PHE A 54 -6.12 -3.14 -2.46
CA PHE A 54 -6.85 -2.11 -3.21
C PHE A 54 -8.35 -2.32 -3.35
N LYS A 55 -8.82 -3.57 -3.35
CA LYS A 55 -10.24 -3.90 -3.55
C LYS A 55 -10.92 -4.43 -2.27
N GLY A 56 -10.16 -4.55 -1.18
CA GLY A 56 -10.63 -4.96 0.14
C GLY A 56 -11.26 -3.80 0.91
#